data_AF-A0A3N5K0H4-F1
#
_entry.id   AF-A0A3N5K0H4-F1
#
_cell.length_a   1.000
_cell.length_b   1.000
_cell.length_c   1.000
_cell.angle_alpha   90.00
_cell.angle_beta   90.00
_cell.angle_gamma   90.00
#
_symmetry.space_group_name_H-M   'P 1'
#
loop_
_entity.id
_entity.type
_entity.pdbx_description
1 polymer ?
#
loop_
_entity_poly.entity_id
_entity_poly.type
_entity_poly.pdbx_seq_one_letter_code
_entity_poly.pdbx_strand_id
1 'polypeptide(L)'
;MALRREVRSRGALAVTLLAVGASSFHVYTTWFGFLEPRLQRAVHLGCLLPLVFLLFRATGRSPVNRPSGWDWLWAAIAVLCNGYVIWQQPRLLVRWEGSTEVLPA
;
A
#
# COMPACT_ATOMS: atom_id res chain seq x y z
N MET A 1 -22.57 -6.12 9.23
CA MET A 1 -22.76 -4.84 8.51
C MET A 1 -22.60 -3.73 9.56
N ALA A 2 -21.74 -2.73 9.33
CA ALA A 2 -21.21 -1.74 10.30
C ALA A 2 -19.97 -2.16 11.14
N LEU A 3 -18.79 -2.16 10.50
CA LEU A 3 -17.47 -2.18 11.18
C LEU A 3 -16.71 -0.88 10.89
N ARG A 4 -17.38 0.28 10.97
CA ARG A 4 -16.76 1.59 10.77
C ARG A 4 -16.22 2.08 12.12
N ARG A 5 -14.91 2.30 12.23
CA ARG A 5 -14.29 2.90 13.43
C ARG A 5 -14.60 4.40 13.46
N GLU A 6 -14.99 4.95 14.62
CA GLU A 6 -14.88 6.39 14.89
C GLU A 6 -13.42 6.68 15.30
N VAL A 7 -12.63 7.20 14.37
CA VAL A 7 -11.19 7.37 14.59
C VAL A 7 -10.94 8.63 15.43
N ARG A 8 -10.43 8.45 16.65
CA ARG A 8 -10.05 9.56 17.54
C ARG A 8 -8.78 10.26 17.04
N SER A 9 -8.92 11.57 16.81
CA SER A 9 -7.99 12.60 16.27
C SER A 9 -6.64 12.16 15.67
N ARG A 10 -5.70 11.62 16.45
CA ARG A 10 -4.31 11.36 16.00
C ARG A 10 -4.20 10.26 14.94
N GLY A 11 -4.96 9.17 15.08
CA GLY A 11 -4.99 8.10 14.07
C GLY A 11 -5.76 8.50 12.81
N ALA A 12 -6.73 9.41 12.96
CA ALA A 12 -7.56 9.89 11.87
C ALA A 12 -6.71 10.70 10.88
N LEU A 13 -5.80 11.52 11.39
CA LEU A 13 -4.93 12.36 10.58
C LEU A 13 -4.00 11.52 9.68
N ALA A 14 -3.43 10.43 10.20
CA ALA A 14 -2.62 9.50 9.40
C ALA A 14 -3.44 8.83 8.29
N VAL A 15 -4.66 8.38 8.60
CA VAL A 15 -5.57 7.78 7.61
C VAL A 15 -5.99 8.80 6.56
N THR A 16 -6.29 10.03 6.95
CA THR A 16 -6.64 11.12 6.03
C THR A 16 -5.48 11.44 5.10
N LEU A 17 -4.25 11.56 5.61
CA LEU A 17 -3.07 11.81 4.78
C LEU A 17 -2.85 10.69 3.76
N LEU A 18 -2.99 9.42 4.17
CA LEU A 18 -2.90 8.27 3.27
C LEU A 18 -4.03 8.27 2.23
N ALA A 19 -5.26 8.60 2.63
CA ALA A 19 -6.42 8.66 1.73
C ALA A 19 -6.25 9.75 0.67
N VAL A 20 -5.82 10.94 1.10
CA VAL A 20 -5.51 12.05 0.20
C VAL A 20 -4.40 11.65 -0.77
N GLY A 21 -3.30 11.06 -0.29
CA GLY A 21 -2.22 10.58 -1.15
C GLY A 21 -2.68 9.53 -2.17
N ALA A 22 -3.48 8.56 -1.75
CA ALA A 22 -4.06 7.55 -2.64
C ALA A 22 -4.99 8.18 -3.69
N SER A 23 -5.86 9.12 -3.30
CA SER A 23 -6.74 9.83 -4.23
C SER A 23 -5.94 10.66 -5.24
N SER A 24 -4.92 11.40 -4.78
CA SER A 24 -4.02 12.16 -5.66
C SER A 24 -3.31 11.27 -6.68
N PHE A 25 -2.85 10.08 -6.26
CA PHE A 25 -2.26 9.10 -7.17
C PHE A 25 -3.24 8.66 -8.27
N HIS A 26 -4.50 8.38 -7.93
CA HIS A 26 -5.51 8.01 -8.92
C HIS A 26 -5.75 9.13 -9.94
N VAL A 27 -5.95 10.36 -9.45
CA VAL A 27 -6.13 11.54 -10.31
C VAL A 27 -4.93 11.76 -11.22
N TYR A 28 -3.70 11.61 -10.70
CA TYR A 28 -2.48 11.70 -11.48
C TYR A 28 -2.43 10.65 -12.59
N THR A 29 -2.71 9.38 -12.28
CA THR A 29 -2.69 8.30 -13.29
C THR A 29 -3.79 8.44 -14.35
N THR A 30 -4.95 9.02 -14.00
CA THR A 30 -6.00 9.30 -15.00
C THR A 30 -5.65 10.45 -15.93
N TRP A 31 -4.83 11.40 -15.48
CA TRP A 31 -4.47 12.58 -16.27
C TRP A 31 -3.20 12.39 -17.12
N PHE A 32 -2.15 11.80 -16.54
CA PHE A 32 -0.84 11.65 -17.19
C PHE A 32 -0.65 10.34 -17.96
N GLY A 33 -1.59 9.39 -17.83
CA GLY A 33 -1.52 8.08 -18.47
C GLY A 33 -1.01 6.97 -17.55
N PHE A 34 -0.96 5.76 -18.11
CA PHE A 34 -0.69 4.54 -17.34
C PHE A 34 0.81 4.32 -17.14
N LEU A 35 1.19 3.98 -15.90
CA LEU A 35 2.53 3.50 -15.57
C LEU A 35 2.69 2.06 -16.08
N GLU A 36 3.93 1.58 -16.16
CA GLU A 36 4.23 0.17 -16.40
C GLU A 36 3.27 -0.73 -15.58
N PRO A 37 2.56 -1.72 -16.17
CA PRO A 37 1.49 -2.44 -15.49
C PRO A 37 1.91 -3.07 -14.14
N ARG A 38 3.19 -3.44 -14.03
CA ARG A 38 3.79 -3.96 -12.79
C ARG A 38 3.97 -2.88 -11.73
N LEU A 39 4.45 -1.71 -12.12
CA LEU A 39 4.67 -0.57 -11.24
C LEU A 39 3.33 0.03 -10.78
N GLN A 40 2.37 0.17 -11.70
CA GLN A 40 1.04 0.71 -11.38
C GLN A 40 0.34 -0.11 -10.30
N ARG A 41 0.35 -1.45 -10.43
CA ARG A 41 -0.23 -2.35 -9.42
C ARG A 41 0.49 -2.25 -8.09
N ALA A 42 1.83 -2.25 -8.09
CA ALA A 42 2.61 -2.18 -6.85
C ALA A 42 2.37 -0.86 -6.09
N VAL A 43 2.32 0.28 -6.78
CA VAL A 43 2.02 1.57 -6.15
C VAL A 43 0.57 1.62 -5.67
N HIS A 44 -0.39 1.17 -6.48
CA HIS A 44 -1.80 1.13 -6.10
C HIS A 44 -2.05 0.27 -4.84
N LEU A 45 -1.49 -0.95 -4.80
CA LEU A 45 -1.56 -1.80 -3.61
C LEU A 45 -0.80 -1.19 -2.42
N GLY A 46 0.37 -0.61 -2.65
CA GLY A 46 1.15 0.07 -1.61
C GLY A 46 0.41 1.24 -0.95
N CYS A 47 -0.46 1.95 -1.69
CA CYS A 47 -1.30 3.00 -1.14
C CYS A 47 -2.53 2.44 -0.39
N LEU A 48 -3.20 1.41 -0.95
CA LEU A 48 -4.47 0.93 -0.41
C LEU A 48 -4.33 -0.02 0.78
N LEU A 49 -3.34 -0.92 0.79
CA LEU A 49 -3.16 -1.89 1.88
C LEU A 49 -2.98 -1.26 3.27
N PRO A 50 -2.09 -0.27 3.48
CA PRO A 50 -1.96 0.36 4.79
C PRO A 50 -3.26 1.09 5.20
N LEU A 51 -3.98 1.65 4.24
CA LEU A 51 -5.30 2.24 4.44
C LEU A 51 -6.32 1.20 4.92
N VAL A 52 -6.34 0.02 4.32
CA VAL A 52 -7.23 -1.08 4.73
C VAL A 52 -6.91 -1.54 6.16
N PHE A 53 -5.63 -1.71 6.53
CA PHE A 53 -5.24 -2.11 7.89
C PHE A 53 -5.52 -1.04 8.95
N LEU A 54 -5.43 0.25 8.59
CA LEU A 54 -5.72 1.35 9.51
C LEU A 54 -7.24 1.64 9.63
N LEU A 55 -7.97 1.56 8.53
CA LEU A 55 -9.40 1.84 8.47
C LEU A 55 -10.24 0.65 8.96
N PHE A 56 -9.81 -0.57 8.65
CA PHE A 56 -10.48 -1.80 9.04
C PHE A 56 -9.83 -2.43 10.28
N ARG A 57 -10.60 -3.18 11.07
CA ARG A 57 -10.07 -3.91 12.24
C ARG A 57 -9.38 -5.18 11.75
N ALA A 58 -8.06 -5.29 11.90
CA ALA A 58 -7.31 -6.48 11.47
C ALA A 58 -7.65 -7.74 12.29
N THR A 59 -8.22 -7.59 13.49
CA THR A 59 -8.63 -8.71 14.35
C THR A 59 -9.78 -8.29 15.27
N GLY A 60 -10.74 -9.19 15.52
CA GLY A 60 -11.91 -8.93 16.38
C GLY A 60 -11.60 -8.58 17.85
N ARG A 61 -10.35 -8.78 18.29
CA ARG A 61 -9.81 -8.44 19.62
C ARG A 61 -9.19 -7.04 19.73
N SER A 62 -9.06 -6.28 18.64
CA SER A 62 -8.36 -4.98 18.64
C SER A 62 -9.29 -3.84 19.13
N PRO A 63 -8.87 -2.97 20.08
CA PRO A 63 -9.74 -1.95 20.69
C PRO A 63 -10.36 -0.98 19.67
N VAL A 64 -11.65 -0.68 19.83
CA VAL A 64 -12.45 0.19 18.93
C VAL A 64 -11.89 1.61 18.83
N ASN A 65 -11.19 2.07 19.86
CA ASN A 65 -10.83 3.48 20.06
C ASN A 65 -9.40 3.87 19.66
N ARG A 66 -8.52 2.93 19.30
CA ARG A 66 -7.12 3.21 18.96
C ARG A 66 -6.62 2.21 17.90
N PRO A 67 -5.90 2.66 16.84
CA PRO A 67 -5.15 1.73 16.00
C PRO A 67 -4.16 0.98 16.91
N SER A 68 -4.24 -0.35 16.92
CA SER A 68 -3.32 -1.17 17.71
C SER A 68 -1.91 -1.04 17.12
N GLY A 69 -0.87 -1.17 17.95
CA GLY A 69 0.52 -1.24 17.44
C GLY A 69 0.68 -2.33 16.37
N TRP A 70 -0.12 -3.39 16.45
CA TRP A 70 -0.22 -4.42 15.42
C TRP A 70 -0.77 -3.92 14.08
N ASP A 71 -1.80 -3.05 14.08
CA ASP A 71 -2.36 -2.48 12.85
C ASP A 71 -1.29 -1.63 12.12
N TRP A 72 -0.45 -0.91 12.88
CA TRP A 72 0.68 -0.15 12.35
C TRP A 72 1.81 -1.05 11.82
N LEU A 73 2.11 -2.14 12.51
CA LEU A 73 3.11 -3.11 12.04
C LEU A 73 2.69 -3.72 10.70
N TRP A 74 1.43 -4.15 10.57
CA TRP A 74 0.91 -4.72 9.32
C TRP A 74 0.87 -3.68 8.19
N ALA A 75 0.51 -2.43 8.50
CA ALA A 75 0.58 -1.34 7.53
C ALA A 75 2.03 -1.09 7.06
N ALA A 76 3.00 -1.09 7.97
CA ALA A 76 4.41 -0.90 7.63
C ALA A 76 4.96 -2.06 6.78
N ILE A 77 4.64 -3.31 7.14
CA ILE A 77 5.02 -4.49 6.35
C ILE A 77 4.41 -4.42 4.95
N ALA A 78 3.15 -4.03 4.82
CA ALA A 78 2.50 -3.91 3.51
C ALA A 78 3.18 -2.85 2.63
N VAL A 79 3.57 -1.71 3.20
CA VAL A 79 4.33 -0.66 2.50
C VAL A 79 5.71 -1.18 2.11
N LEU A 80 6.42 -1.87 3.01
CA LEU A 80 7.74 -2.45 2.73
C LEU A 80 7.69 -3.50 1.60
N CYS A 81 6.71 -4.40 1.62
CA CYS A 81 6.54 -5.40 0.56
C CYS A 81 6.29 -4.76 -0.80
N ASN A 82 5.41 -3.76 -0.89
CA ASN A 82 5.15 -3.07 -2.15
C ASN A 82 6.33 -2.18 -2.58
N GLY A 83 7.01 -1.54 -1.63
CA GLY A 83 8.23 -0.76 -1.87
C GLY A 83 9.36 -1.62 -2.44
N TYR A 84 9.53 -2.85 -1.94
CA TYR A 84 10.47 -3.82 -2.49
C TYR A 84 10.14 -4.15 -3.96
N VAL A 85 8.86 -4.38 -4.29
CA VAL A 85 8.46 -4.66 -5.69
C VAL A 85 8.74 -3.46 -6.59
N ILE A 86 8.52 -2.23 -6.11
CA ILE A 86 8.86 -1.00 -6.84
C ILE A 86 10.37 -0.90 -7.06
N TRP A 87 11.18 -1.16 -6.03
CA TRP A 87 12.64 -1.12 -6.11
C TRP A 87 13.21 -2.18 -7.07
N GLN A 88 12.69 -3.41 -6.98
CA GLN A 88 13.10 -4.51 -7.85
C GLN A 88 12.44 -4.48 -9.24
N GLN A 89 11.51 -3.56 -9.49
CA GLN A 89 10.78 -3.48 -10.76
C GLN A 89 11.68 -3.49 -12.00
N PRO A 90 12.84 -2.78 -12.05
CA PRO A 90 13.72 -2.81 -13.22
C PRO A 90 14.29 -4.20 -13.47
N ARG A 91 14.69 -4.90 -12.39
CA ARG A 91 15.21 -6.28 -12.43
C ARG A 91 14.11 -7.31 -12.76
N LEU A 92 12.87 -7.05 -12.33
CA LEU A 92 11.73 -7.95 -12.55
C LEU A 92 11.11 -7.82 -13.94
N LEU A 93 11.21 -6.65 -14.57
CA LEU A 93 10.79 -6.45 -15.96
C LEU A 93 11.67 -7.22 -16.94
N VAL A 94 12.99 -7.18 -16.74
CA VAL A 94 13.96 -7.84 -17.63
C VAL A 94 14.08 -9.33 -17.40
N ARG A 95 13.41 -9.88 -16.36
CA ARG A 95 13.60 -11.28 -15.96
C ARG A 95 12.93 -12.29 -16.90
N TRP A 96 12.01 -11.89 -17.78
CA TRP A 96 11.41 -12.73 -18.84
C TRP A 96 10.97 -11.85 -20.01
N GLU A 97 11.24 -12.17 -21.29
CA GLU A 97 10.81 -13.40 -21.98
C GLU A 97 11.92 -14.03 -22.87
N GLY A 98 12.78 -14.92 -22.31
CA GLY A 98 13.30 -16.07 -23.09
C GLY A 98 14.82 -16.35 -23.27
N SER A 99 15.80 -15.60 -22.73
CA SER A 99 17.18 -15.74 -23.28
C SER A 99 18.43 -15.57 -22.39
N THR A 100 18.38 -15.26 -21.08
CA THR A 100 19.64 -15.01 -20.32
C THR A 100 19.72 -15.70 -18.95
N GLU A 101 20.92 -16.21 -18.62
CA GLU A 101 21.32 -16.53 -17.25
C GLU A 101 21.38 -15.25 -16.40
N VAL A 102 20.94 -15.37 -15.15
CA VAL A 102 21.00 -14.31 -14.13
C VAL A 102 22.46 -14.09 -13.72
N LEU A 103 23.09 -13.01 -14.20
CA LEU A 103 24.42 -12.58 -13.74
C LEU A 103 24.36 -12.11 -12.27
N PRO A 104 25.41 -12.41 -11.48
CA PRO A 104 25.41 -12.22 -10.03
C PRO A 104 25.53 -10.75 -9.62
N ALA A 105 24.79 -10.44 -8.54
CA ALA A 105 24.85 -9.32 -7.60
C ALA A 105 25.16 -7.91 -8.14
#